data_AF-A0A552UET8-F1
#
_entry.id   AF-A0A552UET8-F1
#
_cell.length_a   1.000
_cell.length_b   1.000
_cell.length_c   1.000
_cell.angle_alpha   90.00
_cell.angle_beta   90.00
_cell.angle_gamma   90.00
#
_symmetry.space_group_name_H-M   'P 1'
#
loop_
_entity.id
_entity.type
_entity.pdbx_description
1 polymer ?
#
loop_
_entity_poly.entity_id
_entity_poly.type
_entity_poly.pdbx_seq_one_letter_code
_entity_poly.pdbx_strand_id
1 'polypeptide(L)'
;MTRGAAIRLTLGLAMIGVALWLWLRPKTIEVAEADAIAKAYAVRYAAATRQPVAHFGRARRIAWPDGWEFIWSYRPCPADTALRVFVPLVGHGARITQSPDCEAAGLGVEPVEA
;
A
#
# COMPACT_ATOMS: atom_id res chain seq x y z
N MET A 1 3.91 -12.73 54.76
CA MET A 1 3.89 -12.72 53.28
C MET A 1 2.70 -11.88 52.84
N THR A 2 2.83 -10.88 51.94
CA THR A 2 1.75 -10.46 50.97
C THR A 2 1.91 -9.07 50.34
N ARG A 3 2.76 -8.15 50.81
CA ARG A 3 2.87 -6.81 50.16
C ARG A 3 3.62 -6.82 48.82
N GLY A 4 4.70 -7.61 48.71
CA GLY A 4 5.50 -7.69 47.49
C GLY A 4 4.82 -8.44 46.32
N ALA A 5 3.88 -9.35 46.63
CA ALA A 5 3.13 -10.08 45.60
C ALA A 5 2.07 -9.20 44.94
N ALA A 6 1.38 -8.36 45.73
CA ALA A 6 0.37 -7.43 45.23
C ALA A 6 0.98 -6.37 44.28
N ILE A 7 2.15 -5.83 44.62
CA ILE A 7 2.85 -4.82 43.79
C ILE A 7 3.31 -5.42 42.44
N ARG A 8 3.79 -6.68 42.44
CA ARG A 8 4.20 -7.37 41.21
C ARG A 8 3.03 -7.71 40.30
N LEU A 9 1.87 -8.05 40.88
CA LEU A 9 0.63 -8.28 40.14
C LEU A 9 0.13 -7.00 39.46
N THR A 10 0.14 -5.86 40.15
CA THR A 10 -0.25 -4.58 39.56
C THR A 10 0.70 -4.11 38.46
N LEU A 11 2.01 -4.34 38.61
CA LEU A 11 2.99 -4.01 37.57
C LEU A 11 2.79 -4.86 36.31
N GLY A 12 2.51 -6.16 36.48
CA GLY A 12 2.23 -7.07 35.37
C GLY A 12 0.98 -6.66 34.58
N LEU A 13 -0.10 -6.32 35.29
CA LEU A 13 -1.34 -5.83 34.68
C LEU A 13 -1.15 -4.50 33.93
N ALA A 14 -0.37 -3.57 34.48
CA ALA A 14 -0.06 -2.31 33.83
C ALA A 14 0.74 -2.52 32.54
N MET A 15 1.74 -3.40 32.55
CA MET A 15 2.55 -3.73 31.37
C MET A 15 1.73 -4.40 30.27
N ILE A 16 0.81 -5.31 30.63
CA ILE A 16 -0.11 -5.94 29.68
C ILE A 16 -1.03 -4.88 29.07
N GLY A 17 -1.57 -3.97 29.88
CA GLY A 17 -2.40 -2.86 29.39
C GLY A 17 -1.67 -1.97 28.38
N VAL A 18 -0.41 -1.62 28.65
CA VAL A 18 0.43 -0.82 27.74
C VAL A 18 0.74 -1.59 26.45
N ALA A 19 1.09 -2.87 26.55
CA ALA A 19 1.35 -3.70 25.38
C ALA A 19 0.11 -3.87 24.48
N LEU A 20 -1.06 -4.11 25.09
CA LEU A 20 -2.33 -4.21 24.36
C LEU A 20 -2.68 -2.88 23.68
N TRP A 21 -2.47 -1.77 24.38
CA TRP A 21 -2.71 -0.43 23.85
C TRP A 21 -1.79 -0.10 22.67
N LEU A 22 -0.50 -0.45 22.75
CA LEU A 22 0.44 -0.28 21.63
C LEU A 22 0.09 -1.19 20.45
N TRP A 23 -0.36 -2.41 20.71
CA TRP A 23 -0.77 -3.36 19.67
C TRP A 23 -2.04 -2.91 18.92
N LEU A 24 -2.97 -2.25 19.64
CA LEU A 24 -4.20 -1.68 19.07
C LEU A 24 -3.98 -0.35 18.33
N ARG A 25 -2.78 0.24 18.38
CA ARG A 25 -2.51 1.47 17.64
C ARG A 25 -2.54 1.17 16.14
N PRO A 26 -3.25 1.98 15.33
CA PRO A 26 -3.23 1.80 13.88
C PRO A 26 -1.79 1.97 13.41
N LYS A 27 -1.22 0.90 12.83
CA LYS A 27 0.12 0.95 12.25
C LYS A 27 0.09 1.93 11.09
N THR A 28 0.90 2.98 11.19
CA THR A 28 1.15 3.89 10.07
C THR A 28 2.04 3.19 9.07
N ILE A 29 1.64 3.19 7.81
CA ILE A 29 2.45 2.66 6.72
C ILE A 29 3.60 3.62 6.51
N GLU A 30 4.84 3.15 6.51
CA GLU A 30 5.99 3.99 6.18
C GLU A 30 6.14 4.14 4.66
N VAL A 31 6.81 5.20 4.20
CA VAL A 31 6.91 5.48 2.75
C VAL A 31 7.58 4.32 1.97
N ALA A 32 8.49 3.59 2.60
CA ALA A 32 9.15 2.42 2.00
C ALA A 32 8.19 1.22 1.89
N GLU A 33 7.32 1.04 2.90
CA GLU A 33 6.26 0.02 2.88
C GLU A 33 5.22 0.37 1.82
N ALA A 34 4.84 1.65 1.71
CA ALA A 34 3.93 2.13 0.68
C ALA A 34 4.48 1.91 -0.74
N ASP A 35 5.78 2.16 -0.97
CA ASP A 35 6.44 1.91 -2.25
C ASP A 35 6.44 0.41 -2.61
N ALA A 36 6.68 -0.47 -1.64
CA ALA A 36 6.61 -1.92 -1.83
C ALA A 36 5.19 -2.41 -2.17
N ILE A 37 4.18 -1.91 -1.43
CA ILE A 37 2.77 -2.21 -1.70
C ILE A 37 2.40 -1.77 -3.12
N ALA A 38 2.72 -0.53 -3.48
CA ALA A 38 2.34 0.01 -4.78
C ALA A 38 3.05 -0.71 -5.94
N LYS A 39 4.32 -1.11 -5.77
CA LYS A 39 5.03 -1.97 -6.74
C LYS A 39 4.37 -3.33 -6.94
N ALA A 40 3.84 -3.94 -5.89
CA ALA A 40 3.10 -5.20 -6.00
C ALA A 40 1.86 -5.04 -6.90
N TYR A 41 1.17 -3.90 -6.85
CA TYR A 41 0.05 -3.60 -7.74
C TYR A 41 0.48 -3.43 -9.19
N ALA A 42 1.61 -2.76 -9.46
CA ALA A 42 2.16 -2.68 -10.82
C ALA A 42 2.50 -4.07 -11.38
N VAL A 43 3.09 -4.96 -10.56
CA VAL A 43 3.36 -6.35 -10.96
C VAL A 43 2.07 -7.12 -11.23
N ARG A 44 1.04 -7.00 -10.36
CA ARG A 44 -0.26 -7.63 -10.57
C ARG A 44 -0.94 -7.14 -11.85
N TYR A 45 -0.87 -5.83 -12.13
CA TYR A 45 -1.40 -5.26 -13.37
C TYR A 45 -0.67 -5.83 -14.60
N ALA A 46 0.66 -5.92 -14.56
CA ALA A 46 1.45 -6.50 -15.65
C ALA A 46 1.06 -7.97 -15.90
N ALA A 47 0.89 -8.75 -14.82
CA ALA A 47 0.47 -10.13 -14.90
C ALA A 47 -0.94 -10.28 -15.48
N ALA A 48 -1.90 -9.45 -15.03
CA ALA A 48 -3.27 -9.44 -15.54
C ALA A 48 -3.34 -9.09 -17.04
N THR A 49 -2.50 -8.16 -17.48
CA THR A 49 -2.40 -7.75 -18.90
C THR A 49 -1.52 -8.64 -19.76
N ARG A 50 -0.86 -9.65 -19.16
CA ARG A 50 0.18 -10.49 -19.81
C ARG A 50 1.30 -9.67 -20.45
N GLN A 51 1.68 -8.59 -19.79
CA GLN A 51 2.71 -7.67 -20.25
C GLN A 51 3.89 -7.67 -19.29
N PRO A 52 5.11 -7.37 -19.78
CA PRO A 52 6.28 -7.33 -18.92
C PRO A 52 6.29 -6.07 -18.02
N VAL A 53 6.71 -6.24 -16.77
CA VAL A 53 6.88 -5.15 -15.80
C VAL A 53 7.88 -4.09 -16.29
N ALA A 54 8.81 -4.46 -17.18
CA ALA A 54 9.78 -3.55 -17.81
C ALA A 54 9.16 -2.43 -18.67
N HIS A 55 7.86 -2.51 -18.96
CA HIS A 55 7.10 -1.45 -19.62
C HIS A 55 6.73 -0.29 -18.69
N PHE A 56 6.76 -0.50 -17.37
CA PHE A 56 6.62 0.59 -16.42
C PHE A 56 7.89 1.44 -16.39
N GLY A 57 7.69 2.76 -16.43
CA GLY A 57 8.75 3.74 -16.19
C GLY A 57 9.10 3.84 -14.70
N ARG A 58 9.90 4.86 -14.34
CA ARG A 58 10.12 5.21 -12.94
C ARG A 58 8.82 5.75 -12.33
N ALA A 59 8.45 5.26 -11.15
CA ALA A 59 7.32 5.79 -10.40
C ALA A 59 7.55 7.26 -10.02
N ARG A 60 6.57 8.13 -10.28
CA ARG A 60 6.45 9.41 -9.60
C ARG A 60 5.64 9.20 -8.33
N ARG A 61 6.11 9.75 -7.22
CA ARG A 61 5.40 9.70 -5.93
C ARG A 61 4.85 11.08 -5.59
N ILE A 62 3.60 11.12 -5.16
CA ILE A 62 2.94 12.29 -4.59
C ILE A 62 2.59 11.95 -3.13
N ALA A 63 2.95 12.83 -2.21
CA ALA A 63 2.56 12.71 -0.81
C ALA A 63 1.25 13.48 -0.59
N TRP A 64 0.29 12.82 0.05
CA TRP A 64 -0.98 13.38 0.46
C TRP A 64 -1.05 13.39 2.00
N PRO A 65 -1.92 14.20 2.61
CA PRO A 65 -2.11 14.19 4.06
C PRO A 65 -2.53 12.81 4.62
N ASP A 66 -3.19 12.01 3.78
CA ASP A 66 -3.81 10.73 4.12
C ASP A 66 -3.10 9.53 3.47
N GLY A 67 -1.96 9.72 2.80
CA GLY A 67 -1.22 8.62 2.19
C GLY A 67 -0.27 9.03 1.06
N TRP A 68 -0.04 8.10 0.14
CA TRP A 68 0.85 8.29 -1.01
C TRP A 68 0.19 7.83 -2.30
N GLU A 69 0.34 8.62 -3.35
CA GLU A 69 -0.01 8.20 -4.71
C GLU A 69 1.26 7.90 -5.49
N PHE A 70 1.28 6.73 -6.13
CA PHE A 70 2.35 6.29 -7.01
C PHE A 70 1.83 6.23 -8.44
N ILE A 71 2.54 6.88 -9.35
CA ILE A 71 2.15 7.07 -10.74
C ILE A 71 3.24 6.47 -11.63
N TRP A 72 2.90 5.47 -12.42
CA TRP A 72 3.78 4.91 -13.44
C TRP A 72 3.27 5.20 -14.84
N SER A 73 4.13 5.78 -15.68
CA SER A 73 3.93 5.75 -17.13
C SER A 73 4.03 4.30 -17.62
N TYR A 74 3.18 3.93 -18.57
CA TYR A 74 3.15 2.58 -19.11
C TYR A 74 3.36 2.62 -20.63
N ARG A 75 4.57 2.25 -21.07
CA ARG A 75 5.05 2.47 -22.44
C ARG A 75 4.18 1.90 -23.59
N PRO A 76 3.49 0.76 -23.43
CA PRO A 76 2.61 0.23 -24.47
C PRO A 76 1.43 1.15 -24.80
N CYS A 77 1.15 2.13 -23.95
CA CYS A 77 -0.03 2.98 -24.02
C CYS A 77 0.42 4.43 -24.18
N PRO A 78 -0.43 5.33 -24.71
CA PRO A 78 -0.04 6.71 -25.00
C PRO A 78 0.42 7.44 -23.73
N ALA A 79 1.27 8.46 -23.90
CA ALA A 79 2.06 9.05 -22.82
C ALA A 79 1.24 9.71 -21.69
N ASP A 80 -0.03 10.01 -21.95
CA ASP A 80 -1.02 10.53 -21.02
C ASP A 80 -1.67 9.45 -20.12
N THR A 81 -1.44 8.18 -20.44
CA THR A 81 -1.97 7.04 -19.68
C THR A 81 -0.96 6.59 -18.61
N ALA A 82 -1.44 6.46 -17.38
CA ALA A 82 -0.61 6.07 -16.25
C ALA A 82 -1.38 5.16 -15.30
N LEU A 83 -0.65 4.20 -14.72
CA LEU A 83 -1.14 3.45 -13.58
C LEU A 83 -0.95 4.31 -12.35
N ARG A 84 -2.06 4.60 -11.66
CA ARG A 84 -2.05 5.31 -10.38
C ARG A 84 -2.51 4.38 -9.27
N VAL A 85 -1.70 4.29 -8.23
CA VAL A 85 -2.00 3.49 -7.04
C VAL A 85 -1.93 4.40 -5.83
N PHE A 86 -3.02 4.45 -5.07
CA PHE A 86 -3.08 5.15 -3.80
C PHE A 86 -2.91 4.18 -2.64
N VAL A 87 -1.97 4.48 -1.75
CA VAL A 87 -1.71 3.74 -0.52
C VAL A 87 -2.07 4.65 0.67
N PRO A 88 -3.07 4.31 1.49
CA PRO A 88 -3.45 5.10 2.65
C PRO A 88 -2.36 5.07 3.74
N LEU A 89 -2.30 6.12 4.56
CA LEU A 89 -1.37 6.25 5.68
C LEU A 89 -1.65 5.23 6.79
N VAL A 90 -2.92 4.84 6.94
CA VAL A 90 -3.40 3.92 7.98
C VAL A 90 -4.29 2.85 7.37
N GLY A 91 -4.27 1.67 7.97
CA GLY A 91 -5.04 0.52 7.52
C GLY A 91 -4.23 -0.44 6.67
N HIS A 92 -4.94 -1.21 5.84
CA HIS A 92 -4.34 -2.28 5.05
C HIS A 92 -4.74 -2.16 3.58
N GLY A 93 -3.73 -2.13 2.71
CA GLY A 93 -3.92 -2.28 1.27
C GLY A 93 -3.58 -1.03 0.47
N ALA A 94 -3.90 -1.09 -0.81
CA ALA A 94 -3.83 0.02 -1.76
C ALA A 94 -4.98 -0.11 -2.75
N ARG A 95 -5.26 0.96 -3.48
CA ARG A 95 -6.26 0.93 -4.56
C ARG A 95 -5.67 1.48 -5.83
N ILE A 96 -6.05 0.90 -6.96
CA ILE A 96 -5.79 1.49 -8.26
C ILE A 96 -6.76 2.67 -8.40
N THR A 97 -6.25 3.90 -8.46
CA THR A 97 -7.06 5.11 -8.68
C THR A 97 -7.25 5.41 -10.15
N GLN A 98 -6.34 4.93 -11.00
CA GLN A 98 -6.45 5.00 -12.45
C GLN A 98 -5.69 3.83 -13.07
N SER A 99 -6.35 3.08 -13.96
CA SER A 99 -5.68 2.12 -14.84
C SER A 99 -5.24 2.84 -16.12
N PRO A 100 -4.08 2.51 -16.69
CA PRO A 100 -3.71 2.96 -18.03
C PRO A 100 -4.76 2.45 -19.04
N ASP A 101 -5.36 3.36 -19.80
CA ASP A 101 -6.23 2.99 -20.91
C ASP A 101 -5.38 2.64 -22.12
N CYS A 102 -5.40 1.37 -22.50
CA CYS A 102 -4.60 0.82 -23.58
C CYS A 102 -5.47 0.30 -24.73
N GLU A 103 -6.74 0.71 -24.81
CA GLU A 103 -7.64 0.30 -25.88
C GLU A 103 -7.04 0.58 -27.27
N ALA A 104 -6.41 1.75 -27.44
CA ALA A 104 -5.73 2.13 -28.67
C ALA A 104 -4.53 1.22 -29.02
N ALA A 105 -3.95 0.53 -28.04
CA ALA A 105 -2.86 -0.44 -28.22
C ALA A 105 -3.36 -1.88 -28.42
N GLY A 106 -4.68 -2.12 -28.43
CA GLY A 106 -5.28 -3.46 -28.52
C GLY A 106 -5.07 -4.30 -27.27
N LEU A 107 -4.64 -3.68 -26.16
CA LEU A 107 -4.41 -4.34 -24.88
C LEU A 107 -5.66 -4.12 -24.01
N GLY A 108 -6.66 -4.96 -24.20
CA GLY A 108 -7.82 -5.00 -23.32
C GLY A 108 -7.40 -5.47 -21.92
N VAL A 109 -7.74 -4.69 -20.90
CA VAL A 109 -7.64 -5.11 -19.50
C VAL A 109 -9.08 -5.24 -19.02
N GLU A 110 -9.53 -6.46 -18.74
CA GLU A 110 -10.72 -6.60 -17.90
C GLU A 110 -10.42 -5.89 -16.57
N PRO A 111 -11.32 -5.03 -16.06
CA PRO A 111 -11.06 -4.26 -14.86
C PRO A 111 -10.70 -5.21 -13.72
N VAL A 112 -9.50 -5.05 -13.17
CA VAL A 112 -9.08 -5.79 -11.98
C VAL A 112 -9.86 -5.19 -10.82
N GLU A 113 -10.98 -5.80 -10.44
CA GLU A 113 -11.69 -5.45 -9.22
C GLU A 113 -10.73 -5.56 -8.03
N ALA A 114 -10.77 -4.53 -7.19
CA ALA A 114 -9.85 -4.29 -6.08
C ALA A 114 -10.02 -5.30 -4.93
#